data_AF-A0A7C2A2J2-F1
#
_entry.id   AF-A0A7C2A2J2-F1
#
_cell.length_a   1.000
_cell.length_b   1.000
_cell.length_c   1.000
_cell.angle_alpha   90.00
_cell.angle_beta   90.00
_cell.angle_gamma   90.00
#
_symmetry.space_group_name_H-M   'P 1'
#
loop_
_entity.id
_entity.type
_entity.pdbx_description
1 polymer ?
#
loop_
_entity_poly.entity_id
_entity_poly.type
_entity_poly.pdbx_seq_one_letter_code
_entity_poly.pdbx_strand_id
1 'polypeptide(L)'
;VKNWRGIIVHLTMYGADLRKTIPKIPRDKDILVVVGSEKVPPFFYEHADFNISIGNQPHSEVAALAIFLDRFTEGRWLDKKFDGKIIIHPSDKGKDVTIKED
;
A
#
# COMPACT_ATOMS: atom_id res chain seq x y z
N VAL A 1 1.73 12.72 10.71
CA VAL A 1 1.90 11.63 11.70
C VAL A 1 1.39 12.02 13.09
N LYS A 2 1.99 13.01 13.78
CA LYS A 2 1.63 13.35 15.18
C LYS A 2 0.14 13.68 15.44
N ASN A 3 -0.57 14.23 14.46
CA ASN A 3 -1.99 14.58 14.58
C ASN A 3 -2.93 13.59 13.87
N TRP A 4 -2.41 12.46 13.36
CA TRP A 4 -3.23 11.44 12.73
C TRP A 4 -4.01 10.69 13.81
N ARG A 5 -5.31 10.46 13.58
CA ARG A 5 -6.21 9.79 14.55
C ARG A 5 -6.59 8.36 14.16
N GLY A 6 -6.17 7.92 12.97
CA GLY A 6 -6.36 6.54 12.50
C GLY A 6 -5.14 5.66 12.82
N ILE A 7 -5.02 4.56 12.08
CA ILE A 7 -3.91 3.61 12.22
C ILE A 7 -2.70 4.07 11.40
N ILE A 8 -1.51 3.97 11.96
CA ILE A 8 -0.23 4.26 11.31
C ILE A 8 0.49 2.94 11.03
N VAL A 9 0.69 2.64 9.76
CA VAL A 9 1.45 1.48 9.30
C VAL A 9 2.77 1.96 8.71
N HIS A 10 3.90 1.57 9.29
CA HIS A 10 5.22 1.84 8.77
C HIS A 10 5.78 0.61 8.07
N LEU A 11 6.07 0.72 6.77
CA LEU A 11 6.69 -0.35 6.00
C LEU A 11 8.21 -0.25 6.10
N THR A 12 8.83 -1.28 6.65
CA THR A 12 10.27 -1.36 6.89
C THR A 12 10.75 -2.81 6.83
N MET A 13 11.92 -3.06 6.23
CA MET A 13 12.51 -4.40 6.18
C MET A 13 12.79 -5.01 7.56
N TYR A 14 12.81 -4.19 8.62
CA TYR A 14 13.03 -4.61 10.00
C TYR A 14 11.73 -4.93 10.78
N GLY A 15 10.56 -4.72 10.16
CA GLY A 15 9.26 -4.90 10.80
C GLY A 15 8.81 -6.34 10.98
N ALA A 16 7.62 -6.52 11.56
CA ALA A 16 6.98 -7.82 11.72
C ALA A 16 6.51 -8.40 10.37
N ASP A 17 6.47 -9.73 10.27
CA ASP A 17 6.05 -10.43 9.07
C ASP A 17 4.63 -10.01 8.63
N LEU A 18 4.50 -9.56 7.37
CA LEU A 18 3.25 -9.14 6.75
C LEU A 18 2.10 -10.13 6.98
N ARG A 19 2.36 -11.43 6.82
CA ARG A 19 1.34 -12.50 6.88
C ARG A 19 0.69 -12.59 8.25
N LYS A 20 1.48 -12.34 9.29
CA LYS A 20 1.03 -12.37 10.69
C LYS A 20 0.40 -11.05 11.13
N THR A 21 0.67 -9.97 10.42
CA THR A 21 0.33 -8.62 10.86
C THR A 21 -0.93 -8.10 10.18
N ILE A 22 -1.13 -8.35 8.87
CA ILE A 22 -2.34 -7.92 8.14
C ILE A 22 -3.66 -8.29 8.84
N PRO A 23 -3.85 -9.52 9.36
CA PRO A 23 -5.11 -9.88 10.01
C PRO A 23 -5.40 -9.08 11.29
N LYS A 24 -4.39 -8.41 11.85
CA LYS A 24 -4.49 -7.62 13.08
C LYS A 24 -4.80 -6.15 12.81
N ILE A 25 -4.67 -5.68 11.57
CA ILE A 25 -4.89 -4.27 11.22
C ILE A 25 -6.40 -4.02 11.14
N PRO A 26 -6.96 -3.07 11.89
CA PRO A 26 -8.38 -2.71 11.82
C PRO A 26 -8.80 -2.29 10.41
N ARG A 27 -10.00 -2.69 9.99
CA ARG A 27 -10.53 -2.44 8.63
C ARG A 27 -11.55 -1.30 8.57
N ASP A 28 -12.01 -0.88 9.74
CA ASP A 28 -13.01 0.15 9.99
C ASP A 28 -12.41 1.51 10.33
N LYS A 29 -11.09 1.67 10.20
CA LYS A 29 -10.34 2.90 10.50
C LYS A 29 -9.54 3.36 9.30
N ASP A 30 -9.37 4.69 9.20
CA ASP A 30 -8.44 5.28 8.24
C ASP A 30 -7.00 4.82 8.53
N ILE A 31 -6.23 4.57 7.47
CA ILE A 31 -4.85 4.12 7.56
C ILE A 31 -3.91 5.14 6.90
N LEU A 32 -2.85 5.48 7.61
CA LEU A 32 -1.69 6.19 7.10
C LEU A 32 -0.55 5.18 6.88
N VAL A 33 -0.20 4.93 5.62
CA VAL A 33 0.97 4.11 5.29
C VAL A 33 2.19 5.00 5.16
N VAL A 34 3.16 4.81 6.04
CA VAL A 34 4.48 5.44 5.97
C VAL A 34 5.40 4.50 5.21
N VAL A 35 5.92 5.01 4.10
CA VAL A 35 7.03 4.42 3.37
C VAL A 35 8.22 5.36 3.46
N GLY A 36 9.43 4.81 3.50
CA GLY A 36 10.63 5.60 3.64
C GLY A 36 11.72 5.16 2.68
N SER A 37 12.64 6.09 2.41
CA SER A 37 13.86 5.84 1.67
C SER A 37 15.01 5.44 2.63
N GLU A 38 16.24 5.53 2.17
CA GLU A 38 17.47 4.96 2.76
C GLU A 38 17.66 5.19 4.28
N LYS A 39 17.15 6.27 4.87
CA LYS A 39 17.27 6.55 6.31
C LYS A 39 15.98 7.09 6.91
N VAL A 40 15.13 6.18 7.38
CA VAL A 40 13.92 6.55 8.13
C VAL A 40 14.28 6.94 9.57
N PRO A 41 13.85 8.12 10.07
CA PRO A 41 14.06 8.52 11.46
C PRO A 41 13.46 7.52 12.47
N PRO A 42 14.11 7.28 13.62
CA PRO A 42 13.60 6.40 14.68
C PRO A 42 12.16 6.72 15.13
N PHE A 43 11.79 8.00 15.07
CA PHE A 43 10.44 8.49 15.35
C PHE A 43 9.33 7.63 14.71
N PHE A 44 9.49 7.19 13.46
CA PHE A 44 8.45 6.41 12.78
C PHE A 44 8.32 4.99 13.35
N TYR A 45 9.42 4.40 13.83
CA TYR A 45 9.37 3.10 14.49
C TYR A 45 8.58 3.18 15.80
N GLU A 46 8.77 4.24 16.56
CA GLU A 46 8.14 4.45 17.87
C GLU A 46 6.66 4.85 17.78
N HIS A 47 6.28 5.57 16.73
CA HIS A 47 4.93 6.16 16.61
C HIS A 47 4.00 5.39 15.65
N ALA A 48 4.50 4.36 14.96
CA ALA A 48 3.65 3.50 14.15
C ALA A 48 2.95 2.46 15.03
N ASP A 49 1.64 2.27 14.81
CA ASP A 49 0.89 1.16 15.43
C ASP A 49 1.40 -0.20 14.94
N PHE A 50 1.84 -0.25 13.67
CA PHE A 50 2.41 -1.43 13.07
C PHE A 50 3.68 -1.09 12.29
N ASN A 51 4.80 -1.73 12.66
CA ASN A 51 6.00 -1.80 11.83
C ASN A 51 5.97 -3.13 11.06
N ILE A 52 5.86 -3.08 9.74
CA ILE A 52 5.61 -4.26 8.89
C ILE A 52 6.72 -4.45 7.87
N SER A 53 7.21 -5.68 7.76
CA SER A 53 8.17 -6.12 6.77
C SER A 53 7.46 -6.84 5.61
N ILE A 54 7.73 -6.35 4.40
CA ILE A 54 7.34 -7.00 3.13
C ILE A 54 8.50 -7.91 2.69
N GLY A 55 8.85 -8.87 3.55
CA GLY A 55 10.14 -9.54 3.47
C GLY A 55 11.26 -8.69 4.07
N ASN A 56 12.30 -9.36 4.57
CA ASN A 56 13.38 -8.73 5.35
C ASN A 56 14.63 -8.44 4.49
N GLN A 57 14.49 -8.44 3.17
CA GLN A 57 15.57 -8.07 2.25
C GLN A 57 15.41 -6.60 1.83
N PRO A 58 16.50 -5.85 1.67
CA PRO A 58 16.42 -4.48 1.17
C PRO A 58 15.88 -4.48 -0.27
N HIS A 59 14.78 -3.76 -0.49
CA HIS A 59 14.16 -3.57 -1.80
C HIS A 59 13.39 -2.25 -1.85
N SER A 60 12.66 -1.99 -2.94
CA SER A 60 11.92 -0.75 -3.13
C SER A 60 10.70 -0.60 -2.22
N GLU A 61 10.53 0.61 -1.72
CA GLU A 61 9.34 1.15 -1.07
C GLU A 61 8.08 1.07 -1.97
N VAL A 62 8.23 1.20 -3.29
CA VAL A 62 7.12 1.07 -4.25
C VAL A 62 6.60 -0.37 -4.26
N ALA A 63 7.51 -1.35 -4.29
CA ALA A 63 7.16 -2.76 -4.21
C ALA A 63 6.54 -3.10 -2.85
N ALA A 64 7.10 -2.55 -1.76
CA ALA A 64 6.56 -2.72 -0.42
C ALA A 64 5.10 -2.24 -0.33
N LEU A 65 4.83 -1.02 -0.83
CA LEU A 65 3.51 -0.41 -0.81
C LEU A 65 2.51 -1.19 -1.67
N ALA A 66 2.91 -1.58 -2.89
CA ALA A 66 2.06 -2.34 -3.80
C ALA A 66 1.62 -3.68 -3.19
N ILE A 67 2.57 -4.47 -2.65
CA ILE A 67 2.28 -5.76 -2.01
C ILE A 67 1.45 -5.56 -0.73
N PHE A 68 1.78 -4.55 0.08
CA PHE A 68 1.00 -4.25 1.28
C PHE A 68 -0.46 -3.94 0.92
N LEU A 69 -0.70 -3.02 -0.03
CA LEU A 69 -2.05 -2.64 -0.44
C LEU A 69 -2.79 -3.79 -1.10
N ASP A 70 -2.12 -4.58 -1.94
CA ASP A 70 -2.73 -5.77 -2.55
C ASP A 70 -3.20 -6.77 -1.49
N ARG A 71 -2.33 -7.14 -0.55
CA ARG A 71 -2.68 -8.09 0.52
C ARG A 71 -3.66 -7.51 1.52
N PHE A 72 -3.54 -6.23 1.84
CA PHE A 72 -4.47 -5.55 2.73
C PHE A 72 -5.85 -5.49 2.07
N THR A 73 -5.96 -5.02 0.82
CA THR A 73 -7.25 -4.93 0.12
C THR A 73 -7.76 -6.25 -0.45
N GLU A 74 -7.03 -7.35 -0.26
CA GLU A 74 -7.37 -8.68 -0.77
C GLU A 74 -7.60 -8.66 -2.30
N GLY A 75 -6.75 -7.92 -3.02
CA GLY A 75 -6.82 -7.79 -4.48
C GLY A 75 -7.97 -6.95 -5.02
N ARG A 76 -8.87 -6.41 -4.18
CA ARG A 76 -10.05 -5.61 -4.62
C ARG A 76 -9.71 -4.37 -5.45
N TRP A 77 -8.46 -3.92 -5.45
CA TRP A 77 -8.00 -2.83 -6.30
C TRP A 77 -8.12 -3.17 -7.80
N LEU A 78 -8.05 -4.46 -8.18
CA LEU A 78 -8.22 -4.93 -9.56
C LEU A 78 -9.63 -4.65 -10.10
N ASP A 79 -10.63 -4.68 -9.23
CA ASP A 79 -12.03 -4.42 -9.59
C ASP A 79 -12.37 -2.91 -9.55
N LYS A 80 -11.44 -2.08 -9.08
CA LYS A 80 -11.69 -0.65 -8.90
C LYS A 80 -11.73 0.05 -10.25
N LYS A 81 -12.93 0.54 -10.61
CA LYS A 81 -13.13 1.38 -11.78
C LYS A 81 -13.03 2.85 -11.38
N PHE A 82 -12.35 3.62 -12.21
CA PHE A 82 -12.28 5.08 -12.08
C PHE A 82 -13.02 5.70 -13.26
N ASP A 83 -13.76 6.78 -13.00
CA ASP A 83 -14.39 7.56 -14.05
C ASP A 83 -13.37 8.53 -14.64
N GLY A 84 -12.47 7.99 -15.46
CA GLY A 84 -11.43 8.73 -16.16
C GLY A 84 -11.82 9.04 -17.61
N LYS A 85 -11.16 10.04 -18.19
CA LYS A 85 -11.28 10.35 -19.63
C LYS A 85 -10.75 9.22 -20.53
N ILE A 86 -9.80 8.43 -20.03
CA ILE A 86 -9.17 7.32 -20.77
C ILE A 86 -9.44 6.03 -19.99
N ILE A 87 -9.96 5.02 -20.70
CA ILE A 87 -10.18 3.67 -20.18
C ILE A 87 -9.37 2.71 -21.04
N ILE A 88 -8.50 1.92 -20.41
CA ILE A 88 -7.72 0.86 -21.05
C ILE A 88 -8.46 -0.46 -20.86
N HIS A 89 -8.74 -1.17 -21.95
CA HIS A 89 -9.36 -2.50 -21.90
C HIS A 89 -8.29 -3.60 -21.96
N PRO A 90 -8.37 -4.65 -21.14
CA PRO A 90 -7.46 -5.79 -21.23
C PRO A 90 -7.49 -6.43 -22.63
N SER A 91 -6.30 -6.65 -23.21
CA SER A 91 -6.15 -7.28 -24.51
C SER A 91 -4.88 -8.12 -24.54
N ASP A 92 -5.00 -9.38 -24.97
CA ASP A 92 -3.86 -10.31 -25.07
C ASP A 92 -2.85 -9.88 -26.15
N LYS A 93 -3.32 -9.15 -27.17
CA LYS A 93 -2.52 -8.71 -28.31
C LYS A 93 -2.96 -7.33 -28.78
N GLY A 94 -2.21 -6.30 -28.40
CA GLY A 94 -2.41 -4.92 -28.87
C GLY A 94 -2.75 -3.96 -27.74
N LYS A 95 -3.36 -2.84 -28.11
CA LYS A 95 -3.82 -1.80 -27.18
C LYS A 95 -5.24 -1.44 -27.54
N ASP A 96 -6.17 -1.62 -26.60
CA ASP A 96 -7.56 -1.23 -26.74
C ASP A 96 -7.88 -0.13 -25.73
N VAL A 97 -8.37 1.01 -26.23
CA VAL A 97 -8.51 2.26 -25.47
C VAL A 97 -9.78 2.98 -25.89
N THR A 98 -10.59 3.37 -24.90
CA THR A 98 -11.72 4.30 -25.09
C THR A 98 -11.36 5.66 -24.51
N ILE A 99 -11.57 6.72 -25.29
CA ILE A 99 -11.45 8.11 -24.86
C ILE A 99 -12.86 8.70 -24.79
N LYS A 100 -13.27 9.19 -23.62
CA LYS A 100 -14.54 9.92 -23.48
C LYS A 100 -14.35 11.34 -24.00
N GLU A 101 -15.21 11.75 -24.94
CA GLU A 101 -15.35 13.15 -25.32
C GLU A 101 -16.17 13.90 -24.25
N ASP A 102 -15.93 15.21 -24.10
CA ASP A 102 -16.56 16.06 -23.09
C ASP A 102 -18.05 16.32 -23.39
#